data_AF-A0AAE0VMX1-F1
#
_entry.id   AF-A0AAE0VMX1-F1
#
_cell.length_a   1.000
_cell.length_b   1.000
_cell.length_c   1.000
_cell.angle_alpha   90.00
_cell.angle_beta   90.00
_cell.angle_gamma   90.00
#
_symmetry.space_group_name_H-M   'P 1'
#
loop_
_entity.id
_entity.type
_entity.pdbx_description
1 polymer ?
#
loop_
_entity_poly.entity_id
_entity_poly.type
_entity_poly.pdbx_seq_one_letter_code
_entity_poly.pdbx_strand_id
1 'polypeptide(L)'
;MSLQIIQGENGTPTGVFIPISDWELMKQEYQNLQAWEEPEPTKAEILAGIKEAYKVIPTHNFDRELKRLTKKYRHIKANVYELGERLEENPTWGDQVIKNCYKIRMAISNKGKGKSGGARIITYVYVVQETVFLLSIYDKGEREDISNQELKTLIESLDLEE
;
A
#
# COMPACT_ATOMS: atom_id res chain seq x y z
N MET A 1 -28.98 39.13 -3.80
CA MET A 1 -29.13 37.66 -3.73
C MET A 1 -30.55 37.28 -4.11
N SER A 2 -30.71 36.46 -5.14
CA SER A 2 -31.99 35.81 -5.44
C SER A 2 -32.04 34.48 -4.68
N LEU A 3 -32.78 34.42 -3.58
CA LEU A 3 -32.96 33.18 -2.82
C LEU A 3 -33.73 32.18 -3.67
N GLN A 4 -33.08 31.08 -4.04
CA GLN A 4 -33.74 29.98 -4.73
C GLN A 4 -34.20 28.97 -3.67
N ILE A 5 -35.51 28.83 -3.52
CA ILE A 5 -36.10 27.89 -2.56
C ILE A 5 -36.21 26.53 -3.24
N ILE A 6 -35.61 25.51 -2.64
CA ILE A 6 -35.75 24.12 -3.06
C ILE A 6 -37.12 23.64 -2.56
N GLN A 7 -37.98 23.23 -3.49
CA GLN A 7 -39.28 22.65 -3.18
C GLN A 7 -39.19 21.13 -3.22
N GLY A 8 -39.76 20.46 -2.22
CA GLY A 8 -39.95 19.01 -2.19
C GLY A 8 -41.09 18.58 -3.13
N GLU A 9 -41.29 17.26 -3.25
CA GLU A 9 -42.25 16.65 -4.19
C GLU A 9 -43.70 17.18 -4.07
N ASN A 10 -44.08 17.66 -2.88
CA ASN A 10 -45.41 18.19 -2.61
C ASN A 10 -45.50 19.74 -2.74
N GLY A 11 -44.47 20.39 -3.30
CA GLY A 11 -44.38 21.85 -3.38
C GLY A 11 -44.01 22.56 -2.06
N THR A 12 -43.76 21.79 -0.99
CA THR A 12 -43.32 22.34 0.30
C THR A 12 -41.86 22.77 0.25
N PRO A 13 -41.50 23.96 0.76
CA PRO A 13 -40.11 24.43 0.78
C PRO A 13 -39.28 23.59 1.75
N THR A 14 -38.28 22.87 1.23
CA THR A 14 -37.41 21.94 1.97
C THR A 14 -36.00 22.46 2.18
N GLY A 15 -35.59 23.49 1.44
CA GLY A 15 -34.27 24.08 1.60
C GLY A 15 -34.11 25.37 0.81
N VAL A 16 -32.94 25.98 0.96
CA VAL A 16 -32.54 27.16 0.20
C VAL A 16 -31.25 26.81 -0.52
N PHE A 17 -31.21 27.03 -1.82
CA PHE A 17 -30.01 26.93 -2.61
C PHE A 17 -29.30 28.28 -2.63
N ILE A 18 -28.04 28.29 -2.19
CA ILE A 18 -27.16 29.45 -2.24
C ILE A 18 -26.00 29.08 -3.18
N PRO A 19 -25.81 29.79 -4.30
CA PRO A 19 -24.64 29.58 -5.15
C PRO A 19 -23.33 29.73 -4.38
N ILE A 20 -22.32 28.93 -4.71
CA ILE A 20 -21.03 28.92 -3.99
C ILE A 20 -20.37 30.31 -3.95
N SER A 21 -20.51 31.10 -5.03
CA SER A 21 -20.01 32.48 -5.12
C SER A 21 -20.71 33.42 -4.13
N ASP A 22 -22.01 33.23 -3.93
CA ASP A 22 -22.81 34.04 -2.99
C ASP A 22 -22.49 33.61 -1.55
N TRP A 23 -22.26 32.32 -1.32
CA TRP A 23 -21.79 31.78 -0.04
C TRP A 23 -20.44 32.37 0.37
N GLU A 24 -19.47 32.44 -0.54
CA GLU A 24 -18.16 33.04 -0.28
C GLU A 24 -18.25 34.52 0.10
N LEU A 25 -19.14 35.28 -0.56
CA LEU A 25 -19.41 36.68 -0.21
C LEU A 25 -20.07 36.80 1.17
N MET A 26 -21.04 35.94 1.48
CA MET A 26 -21.69 35.91 2.80
C MET A 26 -20.71 35.57 3.93
N LYS A 27 -19.71 34.72 3.68
CA LYS A 27 -18.65 34.41 4.66
C LYS A 27 -17.75 35.61 5.00
N GLN A 28 -17.65 36.60 4.12
CA GLN A 28 -16.91 37.85 4.40
C GLN A 28 -17.74 38.82 5.25
N GLU A 29 -19.06 38.80 5.08
CA GLU A 29 -19.99 39.69 5.77
C GLU A 29 -20.37 39.18 7.17
N TYR A 30 -20.47 37.85 7.35
CA TYR A 30 -20.89 37.22 8.59
C TYR A 30 -19.77 36.35 9.20
N GLN A 31 -18.94 36.95 10.06
CA GLN A 31 -17.81 36.27 10.71
C GLN A 31 -18.20 35.02 11.52
N ASN A 32 -19.43 34.96 12.03
CA ASN A 32 -19.93 33.83 12.82
C ASN A 32 -20.23 32.59 11.97
N LEU A 33 -20.36 32.69 10.65
CA LEU A 33 -20.59 31.53 9.77
C LEU A 33 -19.35 30.63 9.68
N GLN A 34 -18.15 31.21 9.80
CA GLN A 34 -16.89 30.45 9.77
C GLN A 34 -16.76 29.46 10.94
N ALA A 35 -17.41 29.73 12.08
CA ALA A 35 -17.37 28.87 13.26
C ALA A 35 -18.18 27.57 13.11
N TRP A 36 -19.02 27.46 12.09
CA TRP A 36 -19.85 26.29 11.79
C TRP A 36 -19.37 25.50 10.56
N GLU A 37 -18.26 25.94 9.95
CA GLU A 37 -17.65 25.24 8.82
C GLU A 37 -16.76 24.12 9.38
N GLU A 38 -17.07 22.87 9.02
CA GLU A 38 -16.14 21.77 9.27
C GLU A 38 -14.88 22.05 8.45
N PRO A 39 -13.67 21.98 9.05
CA PRO A 39 -12.46 22.25 8.31
C PRO A 39 -12.31 21.22 7.19
N GLU A 40 -12.17 21.70 5.96
CA GLU A 40 -11.84 20.86 4.80
C GLU A 40 -10.56 20.08 5.13
N PRO A 41 -10.55 18.74 5.01
CA PRO A 41 -9.40 17.94 5.35
C PRO A 41 -8.22 18.38 4.50
N THR A 42 -7.07 18.56 5.13
CA THR A 42 -5.87 18.96 4.42
C THR A 42 -5.50 17.92 3.37
N LYS A 43 -4.78 18.33 2.32
CA LYS A 43 -4.23 17.39 1.34
C LYS A 43 -3.42 16.25 1.99
N ALA A 44 -2.79 16.50 3.15
CA ALA A 44 -2.07 15.49 3.91
C ALA A 44 -3.02 14.51 4.62
N GLU A 45 -4.13 14.97 5.18
CA GLU A 45 -5.16 14.13 5.81
C GLU A 45 -5.95 13.33 4.77
N ILE A 46 -6.26 13.93 3.62
CA ILE A 46 -6.84 13.21 2.47
C ILE A 46 -5.87 12.12 2.00
N LEU A 47 -4.58 12.45 1.85
CA LEU A 47 -3.57 11.48 1.44
C LEU A 47 -3.36 10.39 2.49
N ALA A 48 -3.41 10.72 3.78
CA ALA A 48 -3.33 9.76 4.87
C ALA A 48 -4.56 8.85 4.95
N GLY A 49 -5.76 9.39 4.68
CA GLY A 49 -7.01 8.65 4.62
C GLY A 49 -7.13 7.74 3.39
N ILE A 50 -6.46 8.08 2.28
CA ILE A 50 -6.36 7.24 1.07
C ILE A 50 -5.25 6.17 1.22
N LYS A 51 -4.29 6.36 2.14
CA LYS A 51 -3.18 5.43 2.37
C LYS A 51 -3.62 4.31 3.32
N GLU A 52 -4.56 3.48 2.88
CA GLU A 52 -4.85 2.22 3.54
C GLU A 52 -3.58 1.34 3.42
N ALA A 53 -3.02 0.94 4.56
CA ALA A 53 -1.73 0.28 4.60
C ALA A 53 -1.87 -1.17 4.13
N TYR A 54 -1.07 -1.57 3.14
CA TYR A 54 -1.12 -2.94 2.63
C TYR A 54 -0.69 -3.92 3.72
N LYS A 55 -1.41 -5.02 3.89
CA LYS A 55 -1.03 -6.08 4.82
C LYS A 55 0.06 -6.96 4.20
N VAL A 56 1.24 -7.03 4.83
CA VAL A 56 2.33 -7.89 4.36
C VAL A 56 2.30 -9.24 5.08
N ILE A 57 2.18 -10.34 4.33
CA ILE A 57 2.07 -11.70 4.87
C ILE A 57 3.19 -12.59 4.29
N PRO A 58 4.06 -13.19 5.12
CA PRO A 58 5.00 -14.19 4.65
C PRO A 58 4.29 -15.53 4.39
N THR A 59 4.63 -16.17 3.26
CA THR A 59 4.18 -17.55 2.99
C THR A 59 4.99 -18.58 3.77
N HIS A 60 4.46 -19.80 3.89
CA HIS A 60 5.20 -20.91 4.50
C HIS A 60 6.55 -21.18 3.82
N ASN A 61 6.61 -21.07 2.48
CA ASN A 61 7.86 -21.22 1.74
C ASN A 61 8.88 -20.15 2.13
N PHE A 62 8.44 -18.89 2.14
CA PHE A 62 9.28 -17.76 2.53
C PHE A 62 9.82 -17.91 3.96
N ASP A 63 8.99 -18.30 4.92
CA ASP A 63 9.41 -18.51 6.31
C ASP A 63 10.48 -19.58 6.45
N ARG A 64 10.34 -20.68 5.70
CA ARG A 64 11.31 -21.77 5.68
C ARG A 64 12.66 -21.30 5.12
N GLU A 65 12.63 -20.54 4.04
CA GLU A 65 13.84 -19.99 3.41
C GLU A 65 14.51 -18.94 4.31
N LEU A 66 13.72 -18.02 4.87
CA LEU A 66 14.20 -17.02 5.83
C LEU A 66 14.87 -17.69 7.04
N LYS A 67 14.26 -18.73 7.62
CA LYS A 67 14.87 -19.49 8.73
C LYS A 67 16.26 -20.04 8.36
N ARG A 68 16.47 -20.50 7.12
CA ARG A 68 17.80 -20.95 6.68
C ARG A 68 18.78 -19.79 6.59
N LEU A 69 18.37 -18.65 6.04
CA LEU A 69 19.22 -17.47 5.87
C LEU A 69 19.57 -16.80 7.22
N THR A 70 18.68 -16.83 8.21
CA THR A 70 18.96 -16.28 9.55
C THR A 70 20.11 -17.00 10.26
N LYS A 71 20.39 -18.26 9.92
CA LYS A 71 21.55 -18.99 10.44
C LYS A 71 22.87 -18.49 9.84
N LYS A 72 22.86 -17.89 8.64
CA LYS A 72 24.05 -17.36 7.96
C LYS A 72 24.26 -15.88 8.20
N TYR A 73 23.18 -15.10 8.24
CA TYR A 73 23.24 -13.64 8.20
C TYR A 73 22.60 -13.03 9.44
N ARG A 74 23.44 -12.43 10.31
CA ARG A 74 23.03 -11.88 11.61
C ARG A 74 21.91 -10.83 11.51
N HIS A 75 21.91 -9.98 10.48
CA HIS A 75 20.98 -8.86 10.36
C HIS A 75 19.82 -9.09 9.38
N ILE A 76 19.69 -10.29 8.80
CA ILE A 76 18.67 -10.50 7.76
C ILE A 76 17.24 -10.32 8.27
N LYS A 77 16.99 -10.62 9.56
CA LYS A 77 15.68 -10.36 10.17
C LYS A 77 15.34 -8.87 10.17
N ALA A 78 16.30 -8.02 10.54
CA ALA A 78 16.12 -6.57 10.54
C ALA A 78 15.93 -6.03 9.12
N ASN A 79 16.70 -6.53 8.15
CA ASN A 79 16.55 -6.13 6.74
C ASN A 79 15.19 -6.54 6.16
N VAL A 80 14.68 -7.72 6.52
CA VAL A 80 13.34 -8.18 6.08
C VAL A 80 12.24 -7.38 6.76
N TYR A 81 12.41 -7.00 8.03
CA TYR A 81 11.46 -6.14 8.74
C TYR A 81 11.35 -4.76 8.08
N GLU A 82 12.48 -4.10 7.81
CA GLU A 82 12.53 -2.82 7.10
C GLU A 82 11.92 -2.92 5.69
N LEU A 83 12.06 -4.07 5.03
CA LEU A 83 11.37 -4.30 3.76
C LEU A 83 9.85 -4.40 3.93
N GLY A 84 9.38 -5.03 5.01
CA GLY A 84 7.96 -5.11 5.35
C GLY A 84 7.33 -3.71 5.39
N GLU A 85 7.89 -2.81 6.20
CA GLU A 85 7.42 -1.42 6.33
C GLU A 85 7.35 -0.70 4.99
N ARG A 86 8.33 -0.93 4.09
CA ARG A 86 8.31 -0.33 2.75
C ARG A 86 7.24 -0.91 1.84
N LEU A 87 6.94 -2.20 1.97
CA LEU A 87 5.92 -2.88 1.17
C LEU A 87 4.50 -2.53 1.64
N GLU A 88 4.32 -2.17 2.91
CA GLU A 88 3.06 -1.62 3.43
C GLU A 88 2.71 -0.28 2.74
N GLU A 89 3.73 0.52 2.39
CA GLU A 89 3.54 1.80 1.70
C GLU A 89 3.58 1.70 0.16
N ASN A 90 4.39 0.79 -0.38
CA ASN A 90 4.56 0.57 -1.81
C ASN A 90 4.65 -0.94 -2.13
N PRO A 91 3.51 -1.62 -2.31
CA PRO A 91 3.47 -3.06 -2.53
C PRO A 91 4.14 -3.50 -3.84
N THR A 92 4.19 -2.60 -4.82
CA THR A 92 4.78 -2.85 -6.16
C THR A 92 6.28 -2.56 -6.23
N TRP A 93 6.93 -2.33 -5.09
CA TRP A 93 8.36 -2.09 -5.05
C TRP A 93 9.15 -3.28 -5.61
N GLY A 94 9.95 -3.04 -6.66
CA GLY A 94 10.81 -4.04 -7.28
C GLY A 94 10.61 -4.15 -8.80
N ASP A 95 11.26 -5.14 -9.41
CA ASP A 95 11.14 -5.43 -10.83
C ASP A 95 9.98 -6.42 -11.04
N GLN A 96 8.96 -6.06 -11.81
CA GLN A 96 7.89 -7.01 -12.15
C GLN A 96 8.45 -8.16 -13.01
N VAL A 97 8.20 -9.41 -12.60
CA VAL A 97 8.69 -10.62 -13.30
C VAL A 97 7.57 -11.41 -13.98
N ILE A 98 6.41 -11.49 -13.33
CA ILE A 98 5.15 -11.98 -13.89
C ILE A 98 4.02 -11.06 -13.43
N LYS A 99 2.80 -11.22 -13.96
CA LYS A 99 1.65 -10.39 -13.56
C LYS A 99 1.51 -10.42 -12.02
N ASN A 100 1.47 -9.22 -11.41
CA ASN A 100 1.36 -9.02 -9.96
C ASN A 100 2.50 -9.61 -9.10
N CYS A 101 3.62 -10.01 -9.69
CA CYS A 101 4.76 -10.57 -8.96
C CYS A 101 6.02 -9.74 -9.17
N TYR A 102 6.67 -9.35 -8.09
CA TYR A 102 7.80 -8.41 -8.10
C TYR A 102 9.04 -9.04 -7.47
N LYS A 103 10.20 -8.75 -8.07
CA LYS A 103 11.51 -9.22 -7.64
C LYS A 103 12.27 -8.06 -7.01
N ILE A 104 12.61 -8.20 -5.74
CA ILE A 104 13.28 -7.19 -4.92
C ILE A 104 14.72 -7.61 -4.69
N ARG A 105 15.66 -6.69 -4.97
CA ARG A 105 17.10 -6.87 -4.75
C ARG A 105 17.50 -6.24 -3.42
N MET A 106 17.76 -7.06 -2.41
CA MET A 106 18.12 -6.64 -1.07
C MET A 106 19.61 -6.85 -0.81
N ALA A 107 20.30 -5.81 -0.33
CA ALA A 107 21.64 -6.00 0.23
C ALA A 107 21.53 -6.67 1.60
N ILE A 108 22.37 -7.66 1.87
CA ILE A 108 22.44 -8.29 3.20
C ILE A 108 23.62 -7.68 3.95
N SER A 109 23.34 -6.98 5.05
CA SER A 109 24.37 -6.44 5.92
C SER A 109 25.28 -7.56 6.44
N ASN A 110 26.60 -7.33 6.47
CA ASN A 110 27.67 -8.27 6.84
C ASN A 110 28.05 -9.35 5.82
N LYS A 111 27.44 -9.38 4.63
CA LYS A 111 27.89 -10.29 3.56
C LYS A 111 29.12 -9.78 2.80
N GLY A 112 29.46 -8.49 2.94
CA GLY A 112 30.58 -7.86 2.22
C GLY A 112 30.35 -7.72 0.71
N LYS A 113 29.14 -8.03 0.21
CA LYS A 113 28.74 -7.89 -1.19
C LYS A 113 27.56 -6.92 -1.29
N GLY A 114 27.57 -6.08 -2.32
CA GLY A 114 26.47 -5.14 -2.61
C GLY A 114 25.18 -5.85 -3.04
N LYS A 115 24.14 -5.08 -3.41
CA LYS A 115 22.81 -5.58 -3.80
C LYS A 115 22.85 -6.69 -4.86
N SER A 116 23.80 -6.64 -5.80
CA SER A 116 23.96 -7.66 -6.85
C SER A 116 24.25 -9.06 -6.30
N GLY A 117 25.02 -9.15 -5.21
CA GLY A 117 25.39 -10.38 -4.52
C GLY A 117 24.63 -10.61 -3.21
N GLY A 118 23.59 -9.84 -2.91
CA GLY A 118 22.77 -9.95 -1.70
C GLY A 118 21.66 -11.02 -1.80
N ALA A 119 20.53 -10.74 -1.14
CA ALA A 119 19.32 -11.56 -1.20
C ALA A 119 18.38 -11.08 -2.30
N ARG A 120 17.61 -12.01 -2.86
CA ARG A 120 16.47 -11.74 -3.73
C ARG A 120 15.22 -12.16 -2.99
N ILE A 121 14.23 -11.27 -2.98
CA ILE A 121 12.92 -11.52 -2.41
C ILE A 121 11.90 -11.43 -3.54
N ILE A 122 10.97 -12.38 -3.58
CA ILE A 122 9.88 -12.38 -4.53
C ILE A 122 8.58 -12.13 -3.78
N THR A 123 7.84 -11.13 -4.23
CA THR A 123 6.55 -10.75 -3.67
C THR A 123 5.45 -10.98 -4.70
N TYR A 124 4.23 -11.24 -4.23
CA TYR A 124 3.02 -11.28 -5.02
C TYR A 124 1.99 -10.33 -4.41
N VAL A 125 1.54 -9.36 -5.20
CA VAL A 125 0.61 -8.32 -4.78
C VAL A 125 -0.79 -8.74 -5.19
N TYR A 126 -1.63 -9.11 -4.22
CA TYR A 126 -3.01 -9.49 -4.46
C TYR A 126 -3.94 -8.37 -3.99
N VAL A 127 -4.48 -7.62 -4.95
CA VAL A 127 -5.15 -6.33 -4.70
C VAL A 127 -6.58 -6.48 -4.19
N VAL A 128 -7.18 -7.68 -4.22
CA VAL A 128 -8.57 -7.89 -3.78
C VAL A 128 -8.75 -7.64 -2.26
N GLN A 129 -7.66 -7.56 -1.49
CA GLN A 129 -7.67 -7.27 -0.04
C GLN A 129 -6.41 -6.50 0.41
N GLU A 130 -5.81 -5.68 -0.45
CA GLU A 130 -4.62 -4.89 -0.10
C GLU A 130 -3.48 -5.72 0.52
N THR A 131 -3.32 -6.97 0.07
CA THR A 131 -2.40 -7.92 0.72
C THR A 131 -1.18 -8.19 -0.17
N VAL A 132 0.00 -8.12 0.44
CA VAL A 132 1.29 -8.44 -0.18
C VAL A 132 1.80 -9.75 0.40
N PHE A 133 1.88 -10.78 -0.44
CA PHE A 133 2.44 -12.08 -0.07
C PHE A 133 3.93 -12.13 -0.37
N LEU A 134 4.76 -12.44 0.63
CA LEU A 134 6.17 -12.75 0.41
C LEU A 134 6.29 -14.23 0.01
N LEU A 135 6.59 -14.52 -1.26
CA LEU A 135 6.59 -15.88 -1.82
C LEU A 135 7.90 -16.63 -1.56
N SER A 136 9.04 -15.96 -1.75
CA SER A 136 10.36 -16.60 -1.64
C SER A 136 11.45 -15.58 -1.30
N ILE A 137 12.45 -16.02 -0.55
CA ILE A 137 13.70 -15.30 -0.29
C ILE A 137 14.88 -16.23 -0.50
N TYR A 138 15.86 -15.81 -1.30
CA TYR A 138 17.06 -16.61 -1.51
C TYR A 138 18.30 -15.76 -1.66
N ASP A 139 19.43 -16.37 -1.35
CA ASP A 139 20.75 -15.81 -1.58
C ASP A 139 21.16 -16.03 -3.05
N LYS A 140 21.56 -14.97 -3.77
CA LYS A 140 22.03 -15.08 -5.16
C LYS A 140 23.29 -15.94 -5.34
N GLY A 141 24.14 -15.98 -4.33
CA GLY A 141 25.33 -16.83 -4.32
C GLY A 141 24.99 -18.32 -4.17
N GLU A 142 23.80 -18.66 -3.70
CA GLU A 142 23.33 -20.05 -3.55
C GLU A 142 22.38 -20.46 -4.66
N ARG A 143 21.61 -19.50 -5.18
CA ARG A 143 20.60 -19.73 -6.20
C ARG A 143 20.62 -18.61 -7.22
N GLU A 144 20.74 -18.97 -8.49
CA GLU A 144 20.85 -17.99 -9.56
C GLU A 144 19.52 -17.28 -9.84
N ASP A 145 18.45 -18.03 -10.09
CA ASP A 145 17.11 -17.47 -10.34
C ASP A 145 15.99 -18.42 -9.89
N ILE A 146 14.78 -17.90 -9.93
CA ILE A 146 13.53 -18.65 -9.77
C ILE A 146 12.78 -18.66 -11.10
N SER A 147 12.36 -19.85 -11.52
CA SER A 147 11.66 -20.00 -12.80
C SER A 147 10.22 -19.50 -12.71
N ASN A 148 9.66 -19.08 -13.83
CA ASN A 148 8.25 -18.67 -13.90
C ASN A 148 7.30 -19.83 -13.52
N GLN A 149 7.68 -21.08 -13.80
CA GLN A 149 6.88 -22.24 -13.42
C GLN A 149 6.82 -22.40 -11.90
N GLU A 150 7.95 -22.25 -11.21
CA GLU A 150 7.99 -22.29 -9.75
C GLU A 150 7.19 -21.15 -9.11
N LEU A 151 7.25 -19.94 -9.68
CA LEU A 151 6.45 -18.82 -9.21
C LEU A 151 4.95 -19.11 -9.30
N LYS A 152 4.50 -19.71 -10.41
CA LYS A 152 3.10 -20.12 -10.56
C LYS A 152 2.69 -21.13 -9.49
N THR A 153 3.51 -22.16 -9.26
CA THR A 153 3.25 -23.15 -8.22
C THR A 153 3.20 -22.54 -6.81
N LEU A 154 4.06 -21.56 -6.52
CA LEU A 154 4.00 -20.82 -5.24
C LEU A 154 2.70 -20.02 -5.11
N ILE A 155 2.23 -19.40 -6.19
CA ILE A 155 0.98 -18.64 -6.22
C ILE A 155 -0.23 -19.58 -6.07
N GLU A 156 -0.25 -20.71 -6.77
CA GLU A 156 -1.30 -21.73 -6.68
C GLU A 156 -1.41 -22.33 -5.28
N SER A 157 -0.34 -22.30 -4.49
CA SER A 157 -0.34 -22.76 -3.10
C SER A 157 -0.90 -21.74 -2.10
N LEU A 158 -1.24 -20.53 -2.56
CA LEU A 158 -1.91 -19.54 -1.73
C LEU A 158 -3.41 -19.87 -1.66
N ASP A 159 -3.93 -20.13 -0.46
CA ASP A 159 -5.37 -20.15 -0.21
C ASP A 159 -5.91 -18.71 -0.26
N LEU A 160 -6.09 -18.19 -1.47
CA LEU A 160 -6.77 -16.92 -1.70
C LEU A 160 -8.27 -17.22 -1.69
N GLU A 161 -8.98 -16.84 -0.63
CA GLU A 161 -10.44 -16.83 -0.64
C GLU A 161 -10.91 -15.87 -1.76
N GLU A 162 -11.73 -16.38 -2.68
CA GLU A 162 -12.36 -15.60 -3.77
C GLU A 162 -13.41 -14.61 -3.25
#